data_AF-A0AAU1JN45-F1
#
_entry.id   AF-A0AAU1JN45-F1
#
_cell.length_a   1.000
_cell.length_b   1.000
_cell.length_c   1.000
_cell.angle_alpha   90.00
_cell.angle_beta   90.00
_cell.angle_gamma   90.00
#
_symmetry.space_group_name_H-M   'P 1'
#
loop_
_entity.id
_entity.type
_entity.pdbx_description
1 polymer ?
#
loop_
_entity_poly.entity_id
_entity_poly.type
_entity_poly.pdbx_seq_one_letter_code
_entity_poly.pdbx_strand_id
1 'polypeptide(L)'
;MTTGAGALSATIGVLVGGIVTHRSQDRQWLRDKQLLAYQELISHYAKFTMVISRAHAAGEGWDYDWSEWSAALTRASLVAPAAVAVEIDNFGEAIDEFLDQAARDPTRDPTHNPLSKEEFAQANRASAHAQVRLVNAIRRSLSKDQKALPFAIGGSLAGRTDDP
;
A
#
# COMPACT_ATOMS: atom_id res chain seq x y z
N MET A 1 -28.90 -21.13 -62.68
CA MET A 1 -27.53 -21.60 -62.98
C MET A 1 -26.76 -20.38 -63.48
N THR A 2 -25.66 -19.87 -62.92
CA THR A 2 -24.76 -20.22 -61.78
C THR A 2 -23.85 -18.99 -61.55
N THR A 3 -23.31 -18.62 -60.37
CA THR A 3 -23.42 -19.08 -58.97
C THR A 3 -22.90 -17.95 -58.06
N GLY A 4 -23.36 -17.85 -56.80
CA GLY A 4 -22.86 -16.85 -55.84
C GLY A 4 -21.49 -17.22 -55.26
N ALA A 5 -20.53 -16.28 -55.31
CA ALA A 5 -19.14 -16.52 -54.89
C ALA A 5 -18.82 -15.97 -53.49
N GLY A 6 -18.72 -16.87 -52.51
CA GLY A 6 -17.70 -16.86 -51.45
C GLY A 6 -17.58 -15.66 -50.50
N ALA A 7 -18.34 -15.69 -49.40
CA ALA A 7 -18.04 -14.90 -48.19
C ALA A 7 -17.92 -15.82 -46.94
N LEU A 8 -16.88 -16.65 -46.87
CA LEU A 8 -16.63 -17.58 -45.75
C LEU A 8 -15.13 -17.68 -45.37
N SER A 9 -14.56 -16.59 -44.84
CA SER A 9 -13.22 -16.57 -44.23
C SER A 9 -13.10 -15.63 -43.01
N ALA A 10 -14.15 -15.50 -42.18
CA ALA A 10 -14.14 -14.53 -41.06
C ALA A 10 -14.62 -15.06 -39.69
N THR A 11 -15.23 -16.25 -39.60
CA THR A 11 -15.96 -16.65 -38.38
C THR A 11 -15.09 -17.32 -37.29
N ILE A 12 -13.89 -17.81 -37.63
CA ILE A 12 -13.03 -18.53 -36.66
C ILE A 12 -12.16 -17.56 -35.84
N GLY A 13 -11.70 -16.45 -36.42
CA GLY A 13 -10.85 -15.47 -35.71
C GLY A 13 -11.57 -14.72 -34.58
N VAL A 14 -12.86 -14.40 -34.77
CA VAL A 14 -13.64 -13.59 -33.82
C VAL A 14 -13.97 -14.36 -32.53
N LEU A 15 -14.26 -15.67 -32.63
CA LEU A 15 -14.60 -16.49 -31.45
C LEU A 15 -13.40 -16.72 -30.52
N VAL A 16 -12.18 -16.82 -31.06
CA VAL A 16 -10.95 -16.88 -30.25
C VAL A 16 -10.63 -15.49 -29.68
N GLY A 17 -10.82 -14.43 -30.46
CA GLY A 17 -10.62 -13.05 -30.01
C GLY A 17 -11.49 -12.67 -28.81
N GLY A 18 -12.78 -13.02 -28.80
CA GLY A 18 -13.70 -12.68 -27.72
C GLY A 18 -13.30 -13.24 -26.35
N ILE A 19 -12.94 -14.52 -26.28
CA ILE A 19 -12.56 -15.19 -25.02
C ILE A 19 -11.21 -14.69 -24.49
N VAL A 20 -10.27 -14.36 -25.39
CA VAL A 20 -8.97 -13.78 -25.00
C VAL A 20 -9.13 -12.34 -24.52
N THR A 21 -9.99 -11.55 -25.17
CA THR A 21 -10.24 -10.14 -24.82
C THR A 21 -10.92 -10.00 -23.47
N HIS A 22 -11.92 -10.84 -23.16
CA HIS A 22 -12.57 -10.81 -21.84
C HIS A 22 -11.56 -11.09 -20.71
N ARG A 23 -10.72 -12.12 -20.86
CA ARG A 23 -9.71 -12.49 -19.86
C ARG A 23 -8.60 -11.45 -19.68
N SER A 24 -8.26 -10.67 -20.70
CA SER A 24 -7.30 -9.57 -20.54
C SER A 24 -7.94 -8.35 -19.88
N GLN A 25 -9.21 -8.05 -20.19
CA GLN A 25 -9.99 -6.99 -19.54
C GLN A 25 -10.21 -7.28 -18.05
N ASP A 26 -10.62 -8.50 -17.67
CA ASP A 26 -10.80 -8.89 -16.26
C ASP A 26 -9.52 -8.71 -15.43
N ARG A 27 -8.37 -9.11 -16.01
CA ARG A 27 -7.05 -8.97 -15.37
C ARG A 27 -6.62 -7.52 -15.23
N GLN A 28 -6.89 -6.69 -16.25
CA GLN A 28 -6.59 -5.27 -16.21
C GLN A 28 -7.47 -4.57 -15.17
N TRP A 29 -8.77 -4.85 -15.15
CA TRP A 29 -9.70 -4.33 -14.15
C TRP A 29 -9.29 -4.69 -12.71
N LEU A 30 -8.92 -5.95 -12.46
CA LEU A 30 -8.42 -6.37 -11.14
C LEU A 30 -7.12 -5.63 -10.76
N ARG A 31 -6.19 -5.46 -11.72
CA ARG A 31 -4.94 -4.73 -11.52
C ARG A 31 -5.18 -3.25 -11.19
N ASP A 32 -6.14 -2.62 -11.85
CA ASP A 32 -6.51 -1.23 -11.59
C ASP A 32 -7.20 -1.07 -10.22
N LYS A 33 -8.05 -2.03 -9.82
CA LYS A 33 -8.62 -2.09 -8.46
C LYS A 33 -7.57 -2.30 -7.37
N GLN A 34 -6.59 -3.17 -7.61
CA GLN A 34 -5.43 -3.37 -6.74
C GLN A 34 -4.63 -2.08 -6.56
N LEU A 35 -4.28 -1.40 -7.66
CA LEU A 35 -3.52 -0.15 -7.62
C LEU A 35 -4.25 0.94 -6.82
N LEU A 36 -5.56 1.09 -7.00
CA LEU A 36 -6.36 2.05 -6.23
C LEU A 36 -6.38 1.73 -4.72
N ALA A 37 -6.61 0.48 -4.33
CA ALA A 37 -6.63 0.08 -2.93
C ALA A 37 -5.26 0.19 -2.25
N TYR A 38 -4.17 -0.14 -2.97
CA TYR A 38 -2.81 0.04 -2.46
C TYR A 38 -2.41 1.52 -2.35
N GLN A 39 -2.82 2.37 -3.31
CA GLN A 39 -2.61 3.82 -3.25
C GLN A 39 -3.34 4.42 -2.04
N GLU A 40 -4.58 3.99 -1.80
CA GLU A 40 -5.38 4.39 -0.64
C GLU A 40 -4.70 4.02 0.68
N LEU A 41 -4.31 2.76 0.85
CA LEU A 41 -3.60 2.28 2.04
C LEU A 41 -2.31 3.06 2.33
N ILE A 42 -1.46 3.26 1.31
CA ILE A 42 -0.21 4.02 1.45
C ILE A 42 -0.49 5.51 1.71
N SER A 43 -1.57 6.07 1.15
CA SER A 43 -2.00 7.44 1.45
C SER A 43 -2.42 7.59 2.92
N HIS A 44 -3.15 6.61 3.47
CA HIS A 44 -3.54 6.64 4.89
C HIS A 44 -2.34 6.56 5.83
N TYR A 45 -1.36 5.69 5.54
CA TYR A 45 -0.08 5.65 6.27
C TYR A 45 0.65 7.00 6.27
N ALA A 46 0.80 7.63 5.09
CA ALA A 46 1.46 8.93 4.99
C ALA A 46 0.71 10.03 5.76
N LYS A 47 -0.63 10.02 5.71
CA LYS A 47 -1.48 10.99 6.43
C LYS A 47 -1.30 10.87 7.95
N PHE A 48 -1.51 9.69 8.57
CA PHE A 48 -1.40 9.59 10.03
C PHE A 48 0.03 9.81 10.51
N THR A 49 1.04 9.33 9.78
CA THR A 49 2.44 9.54 10.17
C THR A 49 2.77 11.03 10.22
N MET A 50 2.27 11.82 9.27
CA MET A 50 2.43 13.28 9.27
C MET A 50 1.61 13.97 10.36
N VAL A 51 0.40 13.49 10.67
CA VAL A 51 -0.44 14.03 11.77
C VAL A 51 0.24 13.81 13.12
N ILE A 52 0.63 12.57 13.45
CA ILE A 52 1.23 12.23 14.75
C ILE A 52 2.63 12.86 14.87
N SER A 53 3.42 12.89 13.78
CA SER A 53 4.71 13.60 13.77
C SER A 53 4.56 15.11 14.03
N ARG A 54 3.52 15.74 13.50
CA ARG A 54 3.23 17.16 13.77
C ARG A 54 2.77 17.39 15.20
N ALA A 55 1.94 16.50 15.73
CA ALA A 55 1.46 16.53 17.11
C ALA A 55 2.64 16.61 18.10
N HIS A 56 3.59 15.67 18.00
CA HIS A 56 4.81 15.67 18.82
C HIS A 56 5.72 16.87 18.55
N ALA A 57 5.85 17.33 17.30
CA ALA A 57 6.69 18.48 16.97
C ALA A 57 6.12 19.83 17.46
N ALA A 58 4.79 19.96 17.57
CA ALA A 58 4.12 21.19 17.99
C ALA A 58 3.70 21.18 19.47
N GLY A 59 3.69 20.02 20.13
CA GLY A 59 3.11 19.86 21.47
C GLY A 59 1.57 19.92 21.45
N GLU A 60 0.96 19.47 20.36
CA GLU A 60 -0.49 19.63 20.10
C GLU A 60 -1.22 18.28 20.15
N GLY A 61 -2.49 18.32 20.55
CA GLY A 61 -3.38 17.16 20.40
C GLY A 61 -3.61 16.82 18.93
N TRP A 62 -3.97 15.57 18.65
CA TRP A 62 -4.18 15.07 17.30
C TRP A 62 -5.46 14.26 17.20
N ASP A 63 -6.02 14.24 16.00
CA ASP A 63 -7.18 13.44 15.63
C ASP A 63 -6.93 12.81 14.26
N TYR A 64 -7.32 11.55 14.11
CA TYR A 64 -7.19 10.79 12.88
C TYR A 64 -8.21 9.65 12.84
N ASP A 65 -8.84 9.47 11.68
CA ASP A 65 -9.84 8.41 11.48
C ASP A 65 -9.18 7.02 11.36
N TRP A 66 -9.02 6.37 12.52
CA TRP A 66 -8.56 4.98 12.63
C TRP A 66 -9.55 3.97 12.03
N SER A 67 -10.82 4.31 11.90
CA SER A 67 -11.80 3.43 11.26
C SER A 67 -11.54 3.34 9.76
N GLU A 68 -11.20 4.47 9.13
CA GLU A 68 -10.87 4.50 7.70
C GLU A 68 -9.49 3.89 7.39
N TRP A 69 -8.52 3.95 8.30
CA TRP A 69 -7.29 3.15 8.21
C TRP A 69 -7.59 1.64 8.21
N SER A 70 -8.40 1.18 9.15
CA SER A 70 -8.81 -0.23 9.27
C SER A 70 -9.60 -0.69 8.03
N ALA A 71 -10.44 0.20 7.50
CA ALA A 71 -11.17 -0.03 6.25
C ALA A 71 -10.22 -0.10 5.05
N ALA A 72 -9.19 0.77 4.95
CA ALA A 72 -8.20 0.73 3.88
C ALA A 72 -7.36 -0.57 3.88
N LEU A 73 -6.93 -1.06 5.05
CA LEU A 73 -6.28 -2.38 5.20
C LEU A 73 -7.20 -3.50 4.67
N THR A 74 -8.48 -3.47 5.05
CA THR A 74 -9.48 -4.45 4.61
C THR A 74 -9.74 -4.37 3.09
N ARG A 75 -9.89 -3.16 2.53
CA ARG A 75 -10.09 -2.95 1.09
C ARG A 75 -8.88 -3.42 0.28
N ALA A 76 -7.66 -3.19 0.78
CA ALA A 76 -6.44 -3.66 0.13
C ALA A 76 -6.28 -5.19 0.19
N SER A 77 -6.55 -5.83 1.33
CA SER A 77 -6.43 -7.29 1.47
C SER A 77 -7.44 -8.06 0.62
N LEU A 78 -8.67 -7.56 0.46
CA LEU A 78 -9.72 -8.18 -0.39
C LEU A 78 -9.34 -8.34 -1.86
N VAL A 79 -8.47 -7.45 -2.39
CA VAL A 79 -8.01 -7.50 -3.79
C VAL A 79 -6.59 -8.04 -3.92
N ALA A 80 -5.88 -8.26 -2.82
CA ALA A 80 -4.48 -8.63 -2.80
C ALA A 80 -4.26 -10.12 -3.15
N PRO A 81 -3.24 -10.45 -3.96
CA PRO A 81 -2.70 -11.82 -3.99
C PRO A 81 -2.20 -12.22 -2.60
N ALA A 82 -2.30 -13.49 -2.22
CA ALA A 82 -1.98 -13.95 -0.86
C ALA A 82 -0.61 -13.48 -0.31
N ALA A 83 0.44 -13.49 -1.15
CA ALA A 83 1.77 -13.01 -0.76
C ALA A 83 1.86 -11.49 -0.51
N VAL A 84 0.91 -10.70 -1.03
CA VAL A 84 0.77 -9.27 -0.71
C VAL A 84 -0.12 -9.10 0.52
N ALA A 85 -1.18 -9.90 0.67
CA ALA A 85 -2.05 -9.88 1.85
C ALA A 85 -1.27 -10.13 3.16
N VAL A 86 -0.34 -11.09 3.17
CA VAL A 86 0.57 -11.32 4.32
C VAL A 86 1.39 -10.07 4.67
N GLU A 87 1.88 -9.32 3.68
CA GLU A 87 2.66 -8.10 3.93
C GLU A 87 1.78 -6.87 4.23
N ILE A 88 0.46 -6.93 3.97
CA ILE A 88 -0.52 -5.96 4.46
C ILE A 88 -0.76 -6.21 5.95
N ASP A 89 -0.89 -7.48 6.35
CA ASP A 89 -1.06 -7.91 7.75
C ASP A 89 0.16 -7.54 8.60
N ASN A 90 1.36 -7.96 8.20
CA ASN A 90 2.65 -7.58 8.79
C ASN A 90 2.86 -6.04 8.86
N PHE A 91 2.19 -5.28 7.98
CA PHE A 91 2.25 -3.83 7.99
C PHE A 91 1.27 -3.24 9.00
N GLY A 92 0.05 -3.77 9.09
CA GLY A 92 -0.91 -3.44 10.15
C GLY A 92 -0.32 -3.64 11.55
N GLU A 93 0.26 -4.82 11.82
CA GLU A 93 0.91 -5.12 13.10
C GLU A 93 2.03 -4.12 13.44
N ALA A 94 2.91 -3.82 12.48
CA ALA A 94 4.00 -2.86 12.67
C ALA A 94 3.50 -1.41 12.90
N ILE A 95 2.34 -1.05 12.35
CA ILE A 95 1.68 0.21 12.66
C ILE A 95 1.13 0.19 14.09
N ASP A 96 0.47 -0.88 14.53
CA ASP A 96 -0.03 -0.98 15.90
C ASP A 96 1.10 -0.88 16.95
N GLU A 97 2.24 -1.55 16.74
CA GLU A 97 3.43 -1.41 17.59
C GLU A 97 3.94 0.04 17.67
N PHE A 98 3.90 0.78 16.55
CA PHE A 98 4.27 2.20 16.52
C PHE A 98 3.25 3.09 17.24
N LEU A 99 1.95 2.82 17.07
CA LEU A 99 0.89 3.59 17.72
C LEU A 99 0.88 3.37 19.22
N ASP A 100 1.17 2.16 19.69
CA ASP A 100 1.32 1.89 21.12
C ASP A 100 2.41 2.77 21.75
N GLN A 101 3.52 3.02 21.03
CA GLN A 101 4.62 3.89 21.50
C GLN A 101 4.39 5.40 21.31
N ALA A 102 3.70 5.80 20.23
CA ALA A 102 3.66 7.20 19.78
C ALA A 102 2.27 7.86 19.88
N ALA A 103 1.23 7.11 20.25
CA ALA A 103 -0.16 7.57 20.18
C ALA A 103 -1.06 7.05 21.32
N ARG A 104 -0.83 5.83 21.82
CA ARG A 104 -1.73 5.17 22.80
C ARG A 104 -1.15 5.01 24.20
N ASP A 105 0.18 5.10 24.38
CA ASP A 105 0.80 5.17 25.70
C ASP A 105 0.34 6.47 26.41
N PRO A 106 -0.41 6.39 27.53
CA PRO A 106 -0.92 7.57 28.24
C PRO A 106 0.19 8.40 28.90
N THR A 107 1.42 7.90 28.96
CA THR A 107 2.60 8.66 29.40
C THR A 107 3.28 9.45 28.28
N ARG A 108 2.86 9.26 27.02
CA ARG A 108 3.41 9.89 25.79
C ARG A 108 2.39 10.76 25.06
N ASP A 109 1.49 11.40 25.80
CA ASP A 109 0.62 12.47 25.30
C ASP A 109 1.48 13.60 24.70
N PRO A 110 1.35 13.94 23.40
CA PRO A 110 2.14 15.00 22.78
C PRO A 110 2.03 16.36 23.46
N THR A 111 0.92 16.66 24.15
CA THR A 111 0.71 17.95 24.82
C THR A 111 1.45 18.09 26.15
N HIS A 112 1.88 16.97 26.74
CA HIS A 112 2.54 16.93 28.06
C HIS A 112 3.94 16.31 28.03
N ASN A 113 4.18 15.35 27.13
CA ASN A 113 5.44 14.60 26.99
C ASN A 113 5.69 14.19 25.52
N PRO A 114 5.93 15.16 24.61
CA PRO A 114 6.16 14.88 23.21
C PRO A 114 7.45 14.07 22.98
N LEU A 115 7.41 13.17 22.00
CA LEU A 115 8.59 12.47 21.50
C LEU A 115 9.55 13.44 20.82
N SER A 116 10.84 13.33 21.12
CA SER A 116 11.88 13.90 20.27
C SER A 116 11.81 13.33 18.85
N LYS A 117 12.39 14.04 17.88
CA LYS A 117 12.45 13.60 16.48
C LYS A 117 13.14 12.23 16.35
N GLU A 118 14.16 12.00 17.16
CA GLU A 118 14.95 10.78 17.22
C GLU A 118 14.15 9.62 17.84
N GLU A 119 13.41 9.84 18.93
CA GLU A 119 12.48 8.85 19.49
C GLU A 119 11.36 8.51 18.50
N PHE A 120 10.76 9.50 17.83
CA PHE A 120 9.73 9.27 16.82
C PHE A 120 10.27 8.46 15.63
N ALA A 121 11.47 8.79 15.15
CA ALA A 121 12.14 8.05 14.08
C ALA A 121 12.47 6.60 14.50
N GLN A 122 12.83 6.39 15.78
CA GLN A 122 13.09 5.07 16.35
C GLN A 122 11.81 4.24 16.49
N ALA A 123 10.71 4.81 16.98
CA ALA A 123 9.40 4.15 17.09
C ALA A 123 8.86 3.77 15.70
N ASN A 124 8.96 4.67 14.72
CA ASN A 124 8.46 4.42 13.36
C ASN A 124 9.36 3.52 12.49
N ARG A 125 10.45 2.95 13.04
CA ARG A 125 11.40 2.13 12.26
C ARG A 125 10.77 0.81 11.79
N ALA A 126 9.99 0.14 12.64
CA ALA A 126 9.30 -1.10 12.29
C ALA A 126 8.31 -0.88 11.13
N SER A 127 7.44 0.13 11.27
CA SER A 127 6.52 0.64 10.24
C SER A 127 7.21 0.92 8.92
N ALA A 128 8.34 1.63 8.94
CA ALA A 128 9.10 1.97 7.73
C ALA A 128 9.66 0.72 7.02
N HIS A 129 10.21 -0.25 7.75
CA HIS A 129 10.65 -1.51 7.15
C HIS A 129 9.48 -2.34 6.61
N ALA A 130 8.35 -2.39 7.32
CA ALA A 130 7.15 -3.09 6.86
C ALA A 130 6.56 -2.44 5.59
N GLN A 131 6.53 -1.11 5.51
CA GLN A 131 6.17 -0.36 4.29
C GLN A 131 7.05 -0.78 3.10
N VAL A 132 8.38 -0.92 3.30
CA VAL A 132 9.30 -1.37 2.25
C VAL A 132 9.01 -2.80 1.81
N ARG A 133 8.71 -3.72 2.74
CA ARG A 133 8.32 -5.10 2.40
C ARG A 133 7.03 -5.13 1.59
N LEU A 134 5.99 -4.44 2.06
CA LEU A 134 4.70 -4.33 1.39
C LEU A 134 4.82 -3.72 -0.02
N VAL A 135 5.49 -2.57 -0.16
CA VAL A 135 5.71 -1.94 -1.48
C VAL A 135 6.46 -2.88 -2.43
N ASN A 136 7.46 -3.61 -1.93
CA ASN A 136 8.18 -4.59 -2.75
C ASN A 136 7.33 -5.82 -3.10
N ALA A 137 6.43 -6.28 -2.22
CA ALA A 137 5.48 -7.35 -2.53
C ALA A 137 4.48 -6.92 -3.61
N ILE A 138 3.90 -5.72 -3.49
CA ILE A 138 3.04 -5.10 -4.51
C ILE A 138 3.77 -5.01 -5.84
N ARG A 139 4.99 -4.46 -5.86
CA ARG A 139 5.82 -4.32 -7.08
C ARG A 139 6.07 -5.66 -7.76
N ARG A 140 6.47 -6.70 -7.00
CA ARG A 140 6.66 -8.07 -7.51
C ARG A 140 5.37 -8.70 -8.04
N SER A 141 4.21 -8.40 -7.45
CA SER A 141 2.92 -8.90 -7.93
C SER A 141 2.50 -8.26 -9.26
N LEU A 142 2.92 -7.01 -9.51
CA LEU A 142 2.63 -6.26 -10.74
C LEU A 142 3.63 -6.53 -11.87
N SER A 143 4.90 -6.83 -11.55
CA SER A 143 5.91 -7.34 -12.50
C SER A 143 7.07 -8.01 -11.74
N LYS A 144 7.48 -9.19 -12.23
CA LYS A 144 8.54 -10.01 -11.60
C LYS A 144 9.95 -9.42 -11.78
N ASP A 145 10.14 -8.56 -12.78
CA ASP A 145 11.46 -8.03 -13.15
C ASP A 145 11.87 -6.79 -12.33
N GLN A 146 11.01 -6.35 -11.40
CA GLN A 146 11.26 -5.18 -10.58
C GLN A 146 12.24 -5.48 -9.43
N LYS A 147 13.47 -4.93 -9.52
CA LYS A 147 14.43 -4.90 -8.40
C LYS A 147 13.80 -4.26 -7.17
N ALA A 148 13.98 -4.88 -6.01
CA ALA A 148 13.46 -4.39 -4.73
C ALA A 148 14.02 -2.99 -4.38
N LEU A 149 13.20 -2.15 -3.76
CA LEU A 149 13.66 -0.93 -3.10
C LEU A 149 14.38 -1.30 -1.79
N PRO A 150 15.58 -0.78 -1.51
CA PRO A 150 16.20 -0.88 -0.20
C PRO A 150 15.76 0.24 0.77
N PHE A 151 14.96 1.20 0.31
CA PHE A 151 14.54 2.38 1.08
C PHE A 151 13.01 2.59 1.05
N ALA A 152 12.50 3.27 2.07
CA ALA A 152 11.10 3.68 2.19
C ALA A 152 10.76 4.86 1.27
N ILE A 153 9.52 4.90 0.78
CA ILE A 153 9.00 5.97 -0.07
C ILE A 153 8.15 6.93 0.79
N GLY A 154 8.33 8.24 0.58
CA GLY A 154 7.60 9.27 1.31
C GLY A 154 8.33 9.83 2.53
N GLY A 155 9.62 9.53 2.70
CA GLY A 155 10.46 10.16 3.73
C GLY A 155 10.15 9.66 5.15
N SER A 156 10.05 8.34 5.34
CA SER A 156 9.97 7.77 6.69
C SER A 156 11.13 8.31 7.53
N LEU A 157 10.82 8.93 8.67
CA LEU A 157 11.80 9.57 9.55
C LEU A 157 12.90 8.60 10.06
N ALA A 158 12.66 7.29 9.94
CA ALA A 158 13.55 6.20 10.32
C ALA A 158 14.86 6.06 9.50
N GLY A 159 15.07 6.78 8.39
CA GLY A 159 16.26 6.53 7.56
C GLY A 159 16.58 7.55 6.47
N ARG A 160 17.32 8.59 6.83
CA ARG A 160 18.49 8.98 6.03
C ARG A 160 19.70 8.36 6.72
N THR A 161 20.09 7.16 6.29
CA THR A 161 21.44 6.66 6.56
C THR A 161 22.38 7.44 5.65
N ASP A 162 23.10 8.39 6.23
CA ASP A 162 24.28 8.93 5.57
C ASP A 162 25.32 7.79 5.52
N ASP A 163 25.54 7.22 4.34
CA ASP A 163 26.71 6.38 4.05
C ASP A 163 27.92 7.32 3.84
N PRO A 164 29.15 6.89 4.20
CA PRO A 164 30.34 7.75 4.26
C PRO A 164 30.93 8.18 2.91
#